data_AF-F1LEW7-F1
#
_entry.id   AF-F1LEW7-F1
#
_cell.length_a   1.000
_cell.length_b   1.000
_cell.length_c   1.000
_cell.angle_alpha   90.00
_cell.angle_beta   90.00
_cell.angle_gamma   90.00
#
_symmetry.space_group_name_H-M   'P 1'
#
loop_
_entity.id
_entity.type
_entity.pdbx_description
1 polymer ?
#
loop_
_entity_poly.entity_id
_entity_poly.type
_entity_poly.pdbx_seq_one_letter_code
_entity_poly.pdbx_strand_id
1 'polypeptide(L)'
;MSQFESLVDPQWELLDPTPDVRALFVQFDDVFFEGKLAGCEVKWSTRMTLCAGLCCYEGRGGLCSIRLSKPLLTFRSRKDLIETLLHEMIHAYLFVTVRDRDRNGHGTQFQYHMRRINAIAGTNITIYHSFHAEVASYRQHWWRCDGPCR
;
A
#
# COMPACT_ATOMS: atom_id res chain seq x y z
N MET A 1 29.42 -3.32 6.56
CA MET A 1 28.22 -2.79 5.87
C MET A 1 27.57 -3.96 5.17
N SER A 2 26.63 -4.65 5.82
CA SER A 2 25.85 -5.68 5.13
C SER A 2 24.96 -4.98 4.11
N GLN A 3 25.10 -5.37 2.86
CA GLN A 3 24.18 -5.01 1.80
C GLN A 3 22.79 -5.49 2.28
N PHE A 4 21.84 -4.57 2.47
CA PHE A 4 20.45 -5.00 2.63
C PHE A 4 20.08 -5.68 1.31
N GLU A 5 19.79 -6.98 1.35
CA GLU A 5 19.20 -7.66 0.20
C GLU A 5 17.91 -6.94 -0.19
N SER A 6 17.69 -6.78 -1.49
CA SER A 6 16.48 -6.16 -2.02
C SER A 6 15.25 -6.90 -1.51
N LEU A 7 14.27 -6.18 -0.97
CA LEU A 7 13.00 -6.77 -0.49
C LEU A 7 12.17 -7.41 -1.60
N VAL A 8 12.49 -7.06 -2.85
CA VAL A 8 11.79 -7.50 -4.06
C VAL A 8 12.73 -8.25 -5.01
N ASP A 9 13.81 -8.82 -4.49
CA ASP A 9 14.64 -9.75 -5.25
C ASP A 9 13.79 -10.92 -5.77
N PRO A 10 13.88 -11.29 -7.06
CA PRO A 10 13.10 -12.39 -7.64
C PRO A 10 13.19 -13.72 -6.87
N GLN A 11 14.27 -13.97 -6.12
CA GLN A 11 14.38 -15.17 -5.28
C GLN A 11 13.24 -15.29 -4.27
N TRP A 12 12.72 -14.16 -3.77
CA TRP A 12 11.66 -14.14 -2.77
C TRP A 12 10.31 -14.62 -3.30
N GLU A 13 10.10 -14.57 -4.62
CA GLU A 13 8.91 -15.16 -5.24
C GLU A 13 8.89 -16.69 -5.12
N LEU A 14 10.04 -17.32 -4.83
CA LEU A 14 10.16 -18.76 -4.60
C LEU A 14 10.28 -19.09 -3.12
N LEU A 15 11.07 -18.32 -2.37
CA LEU A 15 11.37 -18.60 -0.96
C LEU A 15 10.21 -18.26 -0.02
N ASP A 16 9.45 -17.20 -0.32
CA ASP A 16 8.30 -16.76 0.48
C ASP A 16 7.26 -16.06 -0.41
N PRO A 17 6.54 -16.82 -1.25
CA PRO A 17 5.56 -16.24 -2.20
C PRO A 17 4.36 -15.60 -1.52
N THR A 18 4.03 -16.00 -0.29
CA THR A 18 2.83 -15.56 0.43
C THR A 18 3.18 -15.09 1.84
N PRO A 19 3.86 -13.93 1.99
CA PRO A 19 4.30 -13.46 3.29
C PRO A 19 3.14 -13.17 4.23
N ASP A 20 3.39 -13.32 5.52
CA ASP A 20 2.51 -12.79 6.55
C ASP A 20 2.56 -11.26 6.56
N VAL A 21 1.48 -10.64 6.09
CA VAL A 21 1.31 -9.18 6.05
C VAL A 21 1.46 -8.52 7.41
N ARG A 22 1.04 -9.18 8.50
CA ARG A 22 1.18 -8.59 9.84
C ARG A 22 2.64 -8.57 10.27
N ALA A 23 3.38 -9.64 9.98
CA ALA A 23 4.82 -9.69 10.24
C ALA A 23 5.56 -8.63 9.41
N LEU A 24 5.24 -8.51 8.11
CA LEU A 24 5.80 -7.46 7.26
C LEU A 24 5.50 -6.06 7.78
N PHE A 25 4.27 -5.79 8.20
CA PHE A 25 3.90 -4.48 8.75
C PHE A 25 4.74 -4.11 9.97
N VAL A 26 4.91 -5.05 10.92
CA VAL A 26 5.74 -4.81 12.12
C VAL A 26 7.20 -4.56 11.75
N GLN A 27 7.75 -5.38 10.84
CA GLN A 27 9.11 -5.22 10.35
C GLN A 27 9.32 -3.87 9.65
N PHE A 28 8.40 -3.49 8.77
CA PHE A 28 8.52 -2.26 8.00
C PHE A 28 8.31 -1.02 8.87
N ASP A 29 7.46 -1.08 9.89
CA ASP A 29 7.30 0.00 10.86
C ASP A 29 8.62 0.29 11.59
N ASP A 30 9.29 -0.75 12.06
CA ASP A 30 10.60 -0.63 12.70
C ASP A 30 11.67 -0.08 11.73
N VAL A 31 11.80 -0.71 10.56
CA VAL A 31 12.89 -0.41 9.61
C VAL A 31 12.71 0.95 8.92
N PHE A 32 11.49 1.32 8.54
CA PHE A 32 11.25 2.48 7.67
C PHE A 32 10.51 3.64 8.36
N PHE A 33 9.83 3.40 9.47
CA PHE A 33 8.93 4.38 10.09
C PHE A 33 9.20 4.61 11.59
N GLU A 34 10.32 4.09 12.13
CA GLU A 34 10.78 4.34 13.49
C GLU A 34 9.74 3.97 14.58
N GLY A 35 8.93 2.93 14.31
CA GLY A 35 7.88 2.47 15.23
C GLY A 35 6.69 3.43 15.36
N LYS A 36 6.59 4.46 14.51
CA LYS A 36 5.52 5.47 14.60
C LYS A 36 4.16 4.92 14.20
N LEU A 37 4.09 3.75 13.54
CA LEU A 37 2.84 3.11 13.13
C LEU A 37 2.34 2.07 14.14
N ALA A 38 2.94 1.94 15.32
CA ALA A 38 2.51 0.96 16.34
C ALA A 38 1.02 1.08 16.73
N GLY A 39 0.44 2.28 16.64
CA GLY A 39 -1.00 2.53 16.87
C GLY A 39 -1.92 2.24 15.67
N CYS A 40 -1.36 1.80 14.55
CA CYS A 40 -2.09 1.45 13.34
C CYS A 40 -2.33 -0.06 13.25
N GLU A 41 -3.36 -0.43 12.51
CA GLU A 41 -3.62 -1.84 12.16
C GLU A 41 -3.45 -2.08 10.67
N VAL A 42 -3.14 -3.33 10.32
CA VAL A 42 -3.18 -3.83 8.93
C VAL A 42 -4.14 -5.01 8.85
N LYS A 43 -5.03 -5.01 7.86
CA LYS A 43 -6.04 -6.07 7.66
C LYS A 43 -6.30 -6.36 6.19
N TRP A 44 -6.70 -7.58 5.91
CA TRP A 44 -7.25 -7.96 4.61
C TRP A 44 -8.71 -7.55 4.47
N SER A 45 -9.06 -6.98 3.31
CA SER A 45 -10.44 -6.76 2.89
C SER A 45 -10.84 -7.80 1.84
N THR A 46 -11.90 -8.55 2.13
CA THR A 46 -12.45 -9.57 1.22
C THR A 46 -13.34 -9.00 0.11
N ARG A 47 -13.70 -7.71 0.19
CA ARG A 47 -14.67 -7.06 -0.71
C ARG A 47 -14.10 -5.87 -1.49
N MET A 48 -12.87 -5.46 -1.20
CA MET A 48 -12.25 -4.30 -1.86
C MET A 48 -11.75 -4.69 -3.25
N THR A 49 -12.37 -4.16 -4.30
CA THR A 49 -12.07 -4.50 -5.71
C THR A 49 -11.73 -3.29 -6.57
N LEU A 50 -11.81 -2.07 -6.03
CA LEU A 50 -11.53 -0.83 -6.76
C LEU A 50 -10.07 -0.36 -6.64
N CYS A 51 -9.37 -0.78 -5.59
CA CYS A 51 -7.97 -0.47 -5.31
C CYS A 51 -7.33 -1.61 -4.52
N ALA A 52 -6.02 -1.78 -4.63
CA ALA A 52 -5.31 -2.87 -3.96
C ALA A 52 -4.97 -2.56 -2.49
N GLY A 53 -4.84 -1.28 -2.16
CA GLY A 53 -4.60 -0.78 -0.80
C GLY A 53 -5.53 0.38 -0.49
N LEU A 54 -5.80 0.60 0.80
CA LEU A 54 -6.47 1.78 1.29
C LEU A 54 -6.09 2.05 2.75
N CYS A 55 -5.64 3.27 3.02
CA CYS A 55 -5.50 3.82 4.35
C CYS A 55 -6.81 4.49 4.83
N CYS A 56 -7.41 3.97 5.89
CA CYS A 56 -8.64 4.47 6.50
C CYS A 56 -8.34 5.16 7.84
N TYR A 57 -8.89 6.35 8.01
CA TYR A 57 -8.79 7.12 9.27
C TYR A 57 -10.14 7.10 9.99
N GLU A 58 -10.21 6.48 11.16
CA GLU A 58 -11.43 6.38 11.97
C GLU A 58 -11.64 7.64 12.83
N GLY A 59 -12.11 8.71 12.18
CA GLY A 59 -12.78 9.86 12.80
C GLY A 59 -12.30 10.28 14.20
N ARG A 60 -13.24 10.44 15.14
CA ARG A 60 -12.97 10.98 16.50
C ARG A 60 -12.06 10.08 17.37
N GLY A 61 -11.83 8.83 16.97
CA GLY A 61 -10.97 7.88 17.70
C GLY A 61 -9.50 7.89 17.25
N GLY A 62 -9.18 8.52 16.11
CA GLY A 62 -7.81 8.70 15.64
C GLY A 62 -7.09 7.43 15.17
N LEU A 63 -7.79 6.29 15.09
CA LEU A 63 -7.18 5.03 14.66
C LEU A 63 -6.97 5.03 13.14
N CYS A 64 -5.77 4.65 12.71
CA CYS A 64 -5.39 4.51 11.32
C CYS A 64 -5.36 3.01 10.96
N SER A 65 -6.12 2.61 9.94
CA SER A 65 -6.31 1.23 9.52
C SER A 65 -5.90 1.08 8.06
N ILE A 66 -4.83 0.32 7.81
CA ILE A 66 -4.38 -0.06 6.48
C ILE A 66 -5.15 -1.30 6.05
N ARG A 67 -5.80 -1.24 4.90
CA ARG A 67 -6.56 -2.34 4.32
C ARG A 67 -5.95 -2.76 3.01
N LEU A 68 -5.70 -4.06 2.84
CA LEU A 68 -5.20 -4.64 1.59
C LEU A 68 -6.30 -5.47 0.92
N SER A 69 -6.39 -5.41 -0.40
CA SER A 69 -7.40 -6.12 -1.17
C SER A 69 -7.01 -7.57 -1.32
N LYS A 70 -7.76 -8.46 -0.66
CA LYS A 70 -7.61 -9.89 -0.91
C LYS A 70 -7.95 -10.23 -2.38
N PRO A 71 -9.05 -9.73 -2.98
CA PRO A 71 -9.38 -10.02 -4.38
C PRO A 71 -8.31 -9.61 -5.40
N LEU A 72 -7.60 -8.50 -5.17
CA LEU A 72 -6.63 -7.97 -6.13
C LEU A 72 -5.19 -8.43 -5.86
N LEU A 73 -4.83 -8.82 -4.64
CA LEU A 73 -3.43 -9.15 -4.28
C LEU A 73 -3.17 -10.65 -4.08
N THR A 74 -4.19 -11.51 -3.90
CA THR A 74 -3.97 -12.95 -3.61
C THR A 74 -3.19 -13.67 -4.70
N PHE A 75 -3.35 -13.27 -5.95
CA PHE A 75 -2.69 -13.89 -7.11
C PHE A 75 -1.64 -12.99 -7.76
N ARG A 76 -1.17 -11.98 -7.02
CA ARG A 76 -0.10 -11.09 -7.47
C ARG A 76 1.23 -11.57 -6.92
N SER A 77 2.31 -11.03 -7.49
CA SER A 77 3.65 -11.28 -7.00
C SER A 77 3.80 -10.78 -5.55
N ARG A 78 4.73 -11.38 -4.82
CA ARG A 78 5.14 -10.89 -3.50
C ARG A 78 5.54 -9.42 -3.58
N LYS A 79 6.26 -9.04 -4.63
CA LYS A 79 6.64 -7.65 -4.90
C LYS A 79 5.44 -6.69 -4.85
N ASP A 80 4.36 -7.00 -5.56
CA ASP A 80 3.19 -6.10 -5.62
C ASP A 80 2.53 -5.94 -4.25
N LEU A 81 2.51 -7.01 -3.44
CA LEU A 81 2.03 -6.96 -2.08
C LEU A 81 2.89 -6.03 -1.20
N ILE A 82 4.22 -6.18 -1.27
CA ILE A 82 5.18 -5.35 -0.52
C ILE A 82 5.06 -3.88 -0.91
N GLU A 83 5.05 -3.58 -2.21
CA GLU A 83 4.98 -2.20 -2.72
C GLU A 83 3.65 -1.54 -2.39
N THR A 84 2.53 -2.29 -2.45
CA THR A 84 1.21 -1.80 -2.03
C THR A 84 1.16 -1.54 -0.53
N LEU A 85 1.69 -2.46 0.29
CA LEU A 85 1.73 -2.27 1.74
C LEU A 85 2.55 -1.03 2.12
N LEU A 86 3.76 -0.88 1.57
CA LEU A 86 4.62 0.28 1.85
C LEU A 86 3.99 1.59 1.37
N HIS A 87 3.27 1.61 0.24
CA HIS A 87 2.50 2.78 -0.20
C HIS A 87 1.50 3.23 0.87
N GLU A 88 0.66 2.31 1.35
CA GLU A 88 -0.34 2.64 2.38
C GLU A 88 0.29 2.98 3.73
N MET A 89 1.45 2.40 4.07
CA MET A 89 2.20 2.75 5.28
C MET A 89 2.77 4.17 5.23
N ILE A 90 3.15 4.68 4.04
CA ILE A 90 3.54 6.10 3.89
C ILE A 90 2.35 7.01 4.17
N HIS A 91 1.16 6.71 3.65
CA HIS A 91 -0.06 7.46 3.98
C HIS A 91 -0.35 7.45 5.48
N ALA A 92 -0.30 6.27 6.11
CA ALA A 92 -0.47 6.14 7.55
C ALA A 92 0.55 6.97 8.34
N TYR A 93 1.81 6.97 7.92
CA TYR A 93 2.87 7.72 8.57
C TYR A 93 2.64 9.22 8.51
N LEU A 94 2.28 9.75 7.33
CA LEU A 94 1.98 11.17 7.17
C LEU A 94 0.75 11.59 7.97
N PHE A 95 -0.26 10.73 8.05
CA PHE A 95 -1.41 10.97 8.92
C PHE A 95 -1.01 11.06 10.39
N VAL A 96 -0.25 10.09 10.89
CA VAL A 96 0.14 10.04 12.32
C VAL A 96 1.06 11.19 12.70
N THR A 97 2.04 11.52 11.85
CA THR A 97 3.12 12.45 12.22
C THR A 97 2.85 13.90 11.87
N VAL A 98 2.21 14.16 10.74
CA VAL A 98 1.97 15.53 10.25
C VAL A 98 0.49 15.86 10.04
N ARG A 99 -0.41 14.95 10.45
CA ARG A 99 -1.87 15.11 10.36
C ARG A 99 -2.36 15.33 8.93
N ASP A 100 -1.65 14.80 7.94
CA ASP A 100 -2.13 14.79 6.56
C ASP A 100 -3.32 13.83 6.44
N ARG A 101 -4.47 14.36 6.04
CA ARG A 101 -5.72 13.60 5.91
C ARG A 101 -6.09 13.36 4.46
N ASP A 102 -5.28 13.80 3.50
CA ASP A 102 -5.50 13.55 2.09
C ASP A 102 -5.12 12.11 1.74
N ARG A 103 -6.13 11.24 1.64
CA ARG A 103 -5.95 9.82 1.33
C ARG A 103 -5.45 9.56 -0.09
N ASN A 104 -5.62 10.53 -0.98
CA ASN A 104 -5.17 10.45 -2.38
C ASN A 104 -3.99 11.41 -2.63
N GLY A 105 -3.47 12.03 -1.57
CA GLY A 105 -2.44 13.05 -1.66
C GLY A 105 -1.06 12.41 -1.78
N HIS A 106 -0.36 12.71 -2.87
CA HIS A 106 1.02 12.26 -3.08
C HIS A 106 1.96 13.45 -3.21
N GLY A 107 1.86 14.38 -2.26
CA GLY A 107 2.66 15.60 -2.20
C GLY A 107 4.15 15.34 -1.97
N THR A 108 4.91 16.42 -1.73
CA THR A 108 6.38 16.37 -1.56
C THR A 108 6.83 15.42 -0.44
N GLN A 109 6.08 15.35 0.66
CA GLN A 109 6.38 14.46 1.79
C GLN A 109 6.17 12.98 1.42
N PHE A 110 5.07 12.64 0.74
CA PHE A 110 4.85 11.28 0.24
C PHE A 110 5.99 10.87 -0.70
N GLN A 111 6.30 11.71 -1.68
CA GLN A 111 7.36 11.44 -2.66
C GLN A 111 8.75 11.36 -2.02
N TYR A 112 8.99 12.07 -0.92
CA TYR A 112 10.22 11.96 -0.15
C TYR A 112 10.35 10.55 0.46
N HIS A 113 9.33 10.10 1.21
CA HIS A 113 9.35 8.77 1.83
C HIS A 113 9.37 7.64 0.79
N MET A 114 8.60 7.77 -0.29
CA MET A 114 8.60 6.83 -1.41
C MET A 114 10.01 6.65 -2.00
N ARG A 115 10.70 7.76 -2.32
CA ARG A 115 12.07 7.70 -2.87
C ARG A 115 13.07 7.15 -1.86
N ARG A 116 12.97 7.56 -0.59
CA ARG A 116 13.82 7.06 0.49
C ARG A 116 13.71 5.54 0.63
N ILE A 117 12.49 5.01 0.69
CA ILE A 117 12.25 3.58 0.87
C ILE A 117 12.69 2.81 -0.38
N ASN A 118 12.37 3.28 -1.59
CA ASN A 118 12.83 2.66 -2.83
C ASN A 118 14.36 2.53 -2.88
N ALA A 119 15.09 3.57 -2.48
CA ALA A 119 16.54 3.55 -2.46
C ALA A 119 17.14 2.57 -1.42
N ILE A 120 16.50 2.42 -0.26
CA ILE A 120 16.98 1.55 0.83
C ILE A 120 16.61 0.08 0.56
N ALA A 121 15.38 -0.16 0.09
CA ALA A 121 14.77 -1.49 0.03
C ALA A 121 14.86 -2.17 -1.35
N GLY A 122 15.33 -1.44 -2.37
CA GLY A 122 15.30 -1.93 -3.76
C GLY A 122 13.90 -2.03 -4.36
N THR A 123 12.89 -1.44 -3.72
CA THR A 123 11.50 -1.41 -4.19
C THR A 123 11.28 -0.36 -5.28
N ASN A 124 10.13 -0.44 -5.96
CA ASN A 124 9.67 0.58 -6.90
C ASN A 124 8.23 1.03 -6.56
N ILE A 125 8.03 1.51 -5.34
CA ILE A 125 6.79 2.15 -4.90
C ILE A 125 6.51 3.34 -5.82
N THR A 126 5.30 3.39 -6.37
CA THR A 126 4.82 4.46 -7.26
C THR A 126 3.66 5.23 -6.64
N ILE A 127 3.38 6.41 -7.20
CA ILE A 127 2.21 7.24 -6.86
C ILE A 127 0.90 6.54 -7.27
N TYR A 128 0.91 5.88 -8.43
CA TYR A 128 -0.23 5.15 -8.95
C TYR A 128 0.09 3.67 -9.06
N HIS A 129 -0.79 2.83 -8.51
CA HIS A 129 -0.72 1.40 -8.72
C HIS A 129 -1.48 0.99 -9.98
N SER A 130 -0.85 0.21 -10.85
CA SER A 130 -1.48 -0.30 -12.08
C SER A 130 -2.17 -1.65 -11.85
N PHE A 131 -3.32 -1.66 -11.16
CA PHE A 131 -4.20 -2.85 -11.06
C PHE A 131 -5.37 -2.76 -12.05
N HIS A 132 -5.18 -2.08 -13.19
CA HIS A 132 -6.26 -1.71 -14.08
C HIS A 132 -6.97 -2.91 -14.73
N ALA A 133 -6.24 -3.99 -15.03
CA ALA A 133 -6.83 -5.19 -15.62
C ALA A 133 -7.70 -5.95 -14.62
N GLU A 134 -7.22 -6.11 -13.40
CA GLU A 134 -7.94 -6.75 -12.30
C GLU A 134 -9.13 -5.91 -11.86
N VAL A 135 -8.96 -4.60 -11.72
CA VAL A 135 -10.08 -3.69 -11.44
C VAL A 135 -11.10 -3.75 -12.58
N ALA A 136 -10.67 -3.83 -13.85
CA ALA A 136 -11.58 -3.96 -14.99
C ALA A 136 -12.38 -5.27 -14.98
N SER A 137 -11.79 -6.40 -14.57
CA SER A 137 -12.51 -7.68 -14.47
C SER A 137 -13.62 -7.64 -13.42
N TYR A 138 -13.46 -6.85 -12.36
CA TYR A 138 -14.51 -6.59 -11.36
C TYR A 138 -15.46 -5.44 -11.72
N ARG A 139 -15.14 -4.59 -12.72
CA ARG A 139 -16.03 -3.52 -13.23
C ARG A 139 -17.03 -4.06 -14.26
N GLN A 140 -18.05 -4.74 -13.76
CA GLN A 140 -19.12 -5.32 -14.59
C GLN A 140 -20.22 -4.30 -14.98
N HIS A 141 -20.24 -3.13 -14.34
CA HIS A 141 -21.27 -2.11 -14.55
C HIS A 141 -20.66 -0.85 -15.16
N TRP A 142 -21.24 -0.40 -16.28
CA TRP A 142 -20.79 0.75 -17.05
C TRP A 142 -21.89 1.80 -17.08
N TRP A 143 -21.53 3.05 -16.77
CA TRP A 143 -22.44 4.19 -16.84
C TRP A 143 -21.99 5.12 -17.95
N ARG A 144 -22.92 5.60 -18.77
CA ARG A 144 -22.66 6.59 -19.82
C ARG A 144 -23.65 7.74 -19.67
N CYS A 145 -23.13 8.97 -19.67
CA CYS A 145 -23.90 10.20 -19.78
C CYS A 145 -24.80 10.14 -21.02
N ASP A 146 -26.09 10.46 -20.86
CA ASP A 146 -27.06 10.63 -21.93
C ASP A 146 -27.25 12.12 -22.33
N GLY A 147 -26.59 13.04 -21.64
CA GLY A 147 -26.58 14.48 -21.92
C GLY A 147 -25.55 14.93 -22.98
N PRO A 148 -25.26 16.25 -23.07
CA PRO A 148 -24.35 16.82 -24.08
C PRO A 148 -22.91 16.32 -24.00
N CYS A 149 -22.55 15.63 -22.91
CA CYS A 149 -21.23 15.08 -22.67
C CYS A 149 -20.99 13.69 -23.31
N ARG A 150 -21.92 13.25 -24.17
CA ARG A 150 -21.94 11.93 -24.79
C ARG A 150 -20.99 11.75 -25.97
#